data_AF-A0A2T2VGR5-F1
#
_entry.id   AF-A0A2T2VGR5-F1
#
_cell.length_a   1.000
_cell.length_b   1.000
_cell.length_c   1.000
_cell.angle_alpha   90.00
_cell.angle_beta   90.00
_cell.angle_gamma   90.00
#
_symmetry.space_group_name_H-M   'P 1'
#
loop_
_entity.id
_entity.type
_entity.pdbx_description
1 polymer ?
#
loop_
_entity_poly.entity_id
_entity_poly.type
_entity_poly.pdbx_seq_one_letter_code
_entity_poly.pdbx_strand_id
1 'polypeptide(L)'
;MDEEMLKKRISSNQILNYLPQFKNKLHSLLLKSLDAFHTESTPKNKIRNQIRQAEYLEDKGLLQQAFDLLTRAGKKADEEEEHLLHLEILQLQNRLAVEMHNFEASPFPNLEDEDAPTFHRVKDAHESSLAFEALAKNMTMCYFRKGVRSQDARDCFEAIDRKADEIFANSAQPVNTALFYYHLKSALHYYLANFNEALKWCKTCVDTFKAHPAYIDKDRSRYINSLGTYGLVSRHTGNYDQFLQTIDTLRQLPEKYADLDRRDRLKICMETDEREIYYRIWTREFDRCEELIQHIQQWLTEFGDILGNSRIYHFYFNFLNVYMMAGKYDNAFYWYQTIKNKKGIKLNKDIQTYIRIFELMLHYEFGNEELLDNILLSTYKYLYRKNMLNAREQTFLKYLRRFYRIMPDEKGKMRQTFREARNELANMMEDEEAPKLTIGEFNFLPWLDEKIALLNNKEQPTKAFPSVK
;
A
#
# COMPACT_ATOMS: atom_id res chain seq x y z
N MET A 1 8.70 -24.53 -14.64
CA MET A 1 9.63 -25.59 -15.07
C MET A 1 10.82 -24.93 -15.73
N ASP A 2 12.04 -25.25 -15.30
CA ASP A 2 13.27 -24.64 -15.82
C ASP A 2 13.51 -25.05 -17.28
N GLU A 3 13.71 -24.07 -18.16
CA GLU A 3 13.91 -24.27 -19.59
C GLU A 3 15.14 -25.13 -19.91
N GLU A 4 16.17 -25.03 -19.07
CA GLU A 4 17.38 -25.83 -19.18
C GLU A 4 17.09 -27.32 -18.96
N MET A 5 16.22 -27.64 -18.00
CA MET A 5 15.78 -29.03 -17.78
C MET A 5 14.92 -29.56 -18.93
N LEU A 6 14.13 -28.68 -19.55
CA LEU A 6 13.25 -29.03 -20.66
C LEU A 6 14.06 -29.35 -21.92
N LYS A 7 15.09 -28.55 -22.21
CA LYS A 7 16.03 -28.79 -23.32
C LYS A 7 16.82 -30.09 -23.16
N LYS A 8 17.25 -30.42 -21.94
CA LYS A 8 17.95 -31.69 -21.64
C LYS A 8 17.09 -32.94 -21.84
N ARG A 9 15.76 -32.83 -21.71
CA ARG A 9 14.82 -33.95 -21.88
C ARG A 9 14.35 -34.14 -23.33
N ILE A 10 14.47 -33.13 -24.18
CA ILE A 10 14.08 -33.22 -25.60
C ILE A 10 15.28 -33.69 -26.41
N SER A 11 15.23 -34.94 -26.89
CA SER A 11 16.32 -35.56 -27.65
C SER A 11 16.37 -35.17 -29.13
N SER A 12 15.33 -34.49 -29.64
CA SER A 12 15.23 -34.10 -31.06
C SER A 12 15.70 -32.66 -31.28
N ASN A 13 16.82 -32.51 -32.00
CA ASN A 13 17.35 -31.21 -32.42
C ASN A 13 16.35 -30.39 -33.26
N GLN A 14 15.46 -31.05 -34.00
CA GLN A 14 14.44 -30.38 -34.77
C GLN A 14 13.38 -29.73 -33.86
N ILE A 15 12.95 -30.41 -32.80
CA ILE A 15 12.00 -29.87 -31.81
C ILE A 15 12.63 -28.71 -31.03
N LEU A 16 13.93 -28.81 -30.70
CA LEU A 16 14.68 -27.74 -30.04
C LEU A 16 14.74 -26.46 -30.89
N ASN A 17 14.92 -26.58 -32.21
CA ASN A 17 14.95 -25.43 -33.12
C ASN A 17 13.59 -24.70 -33.21
N TYR A 18 12.47 -25.43 -33.07
CA TYR A 18 11.12 -24.85 -33.08
C TYR A 18 10.57 -24.56 -31.67
N LEU A 19 11.35 -24.78 -30.61
CA LEU A 19 10.91 -24.59 -29.22
C LEU A 19 10.34 -23.17 -28.95
N PRO A 20 10.93 -22.07 -29.46
CA PRO A 20 10.34 -20.74 -29.32
C PRO A 20 8.95 -20.63 -29.95
N GLN A 21 8.75 -21.25 -31.13
CA GLN A 21 7.47 -21.24 -31.84
C GLN A 21 6.42 -22.08 -31.10
N PHE A 22 6.81 -23.24 -30.57
CA PHE A 22 5.93 -24.06 -29.74
C PHE A 22 5.55 -23.37 -28.44
N LYS A 23 6.47 -22.64 -27.79
CA LYS A 23 6.14 -21.82 -26.62
C LYS A 23 5.12 -20.75 -26.95
N ASN A 24 5.31 -20.01 -28.05
CA ASN A 24 4.36 -18.98 -28.48
C ASN A 24 2.98 -19.58 -28.79
N LYS A 25 2.95 -20.73 -29.48
CA LYS A 25 1.70 -21.43 -29.81
C LYS A 25 1.01 -21.96 -28.55
N LEU A 26 1.75 -22.57 -27.62
CA LEU A 26 1.22 -23.04 -26.34
C LEU A 26 0.69 -21.87 -25.51
N HIS A 27 1.45 -20.78 -25.42
CA HIS A 27 1.01 -19.56 -24.74
C HIS A 27 -0.29 -19.02 -25.36
N SER A 28 -0.38 -18.95 -26.69
CA SER A 28 -1.62 -18.55 -27.38
C SER A 28 -2.79 -19.50 -27.08
N LEU A 29 -2.57 -20.81 -27.07
CA LEU A 29 -3.60 -21.81 -26.74
C LEU A 29 -4.04 -21.70 -25.28
N LEU A 30 -3.11 -21.49 -24.35
CA LEU A 30 -3.40 -21.27 -22.93
C LEU A 30 -4.25 -20.01 -22.76
N LEU A 31 -3.89 -18.90 -23.41
CA LEU A 31 -4.69 -17.68 -23.37
C LEU A 31 -6.10 -17.89 -23.94
N LYS A 32 -6.24 -18.61 -25.06
CA LYS A 32 -7.57 -18.94 -25.62
C LYS A 32 -8.41 -19.80 -24.68
N SER A 33 -7.80 -20.81 -24.04
CA SER A 33 -8.48 -21.67 -23.09
C SER A 33 -8.90 -20.89 -21.83
N LEU A 34 -8.06 -19.99 -21.34
CA LEU A 34 -8.38 -19.11 -20.23
C LEU A 34 -9.51 -18.15 -20.59
N ASP A 35 -9.46 -17.54 -21.77
CA ASP A 35 -10.52 -16.65 -22.25
C ASP A 35 -11.86 -17.38 -22.33
N ALA A 36 -11.90 -18.57 -22.94
CA ALA A 36 -13.11 -19.39 -23.01
C ALA A 36 -13.66 -19.76 -21.61
N PHE A 37 -12.78 -20.04 -20.65
CA PHE A 37 -13.18 -20.34 -19.27
C PHE A 37 -13.71 -19.10 -18.51
N HIS A 38 -13.20 -17.91 -18.81
CA HIS A 38 -13.53 -16.65 -18.12
C HIS A 38 -14.52 -15.75 -18.87
N THR A 39 -14.98 -16.14 -20.06
CA THR A 39 -15.84 -15.30 -20.92
C THR A 39 -17.14 -14.88 -20.21
N GLU A 40 -17.65 -15.66 -19.26
CA GLU A 40 -18.84 -15.32 -18.47
C GLU A 40 -18.57 -15.18 -16.96
N SER A 41 -17.30 -15.12 -16.53
CA SER A 41 -16.97 -15.15 -15.10
C SER A 41 -17.25 -13.84 -14.38
N THR A 42 -17.38 -12.71 -15.09
CA THR A 42 -17.64 -11.40 -14.49
C THR A 42 -18.76 -10.65 -15.23
N PRO A 43 -19.52 -9.77 -14.56
CA PRO A 43 -20.52 -8.93 -15.24
C PRO A 43 -19.94 -8.15 -16.42
N LYS A 44 -18.74 -7.57 -16.24
CA LYS A 44 -17.98 -6.89 -17.29
C LYS A 44 -17.72 -7.77 -18.52
N ASN A 45 -17.30 -9.02 -18.32
CA ASN A 45 -17.04 -9.94 -19.44
C ASN A 45 -18.34 -10.35 -20.14
N LYS A 46 -19.44 -10.54 -19.38
CA LYS A 46 -20.76 -10.78 -19.96
C LYS A 46 -21.20 -9.61 -20.83
N ILE A 47 -21.06 -8.36 -20.37
CA ILE A 47 -21.39 -7.16 -21.13
C ILE A 47 -20.56 -7.08 -22.41
N ARG A 48 -19.24 -7.28 -22.34
CA ARG A 48 -18.37 -7.34 -23.53
C ARG A 48 -18.80 -8.42 -24.52
N ASN A 49 -19.21 -9.57 -24.01
CA ASN A 49 -19.69 -10.64 -24.88
C ASN A 49 -21.00 -10.27 -25.58
N GLN A 50 -21.91 -9.60 -24.89
CA GLN A 50 -23.16 -9.08 -25.48
C GLN A 50 -22.87 -8.01 -26.54
N ILE A 51 -21.89 -7.13 -26.33
CA ILE A 51 -21.43 -6.16 -27.35
C ILE A 51 -20.97 -6.90 -28.62
N ARG A 52 -20.07 -7.89 -28.49
CA ARG A 52 -19.60 -8.69 -29.63
C ARG A 52 -20.73 -9.43 -30.35
N GLN A 53 -21.68 -9.98 -29.59
CA GLN A 53 -22.86 -10.63 -30.16
C GLN A 53 -23.73 -9.65 -30.95
N ALA A 54 -23.88 -8.41 -30.49
CA ALA A 54 -24.62 -7.39 -31.20
C ALA A 54 -23.93 -7.00 -32.53
N GLU A 55 -22.61 -6.86 -32.53
CA GLU A 55 -21.82 -6.63 -33.75
C GLU A 55 -21.99 -7.78 -34.76
N TYR A 56 -21.99 -9.04 -34.31
CA TYR A 56 -22.27 -10.17 -35.20
C TYR A 56 -23.68 -10.18 -35.77
N LEU A 57 -24.68 -9.74 -34.99
CA LEU A 57 -26.05 -9.62 -35.48
C LEU A 57 -26.17 -8.51 -36.53
N GLU A 58 -25.49 -7.40 -36.30
CA GLU A 58 -25.39 -6.30 -37.26
C GLU A 58 -24.73 -6.72 -38.57
N ASP A 59 -23.58 -7.42 -38.52
CA ASP A 59 -22.91 -7.98 -39.70
C ASP A 59 -23.83 -8.91 -40.53
N LYS A 60 -24.84 -9.49 -39.87
CA LYS A 60 -25.86 -10.35 -40.50
C LYS A 60 -27.13 -9.62 -40.91
N GLY A 61 -27.19 -8.29 -40.74
CA GLY A 61 -28.34 -7.44 -41.05
C GLY A 61 -29.50 -7.56 -40.05
N LEU A 62 -29.30 -8.20 -38.89
CA LEU A 62 -30.31 -8.39 -37.85
C LEU A 62 -30.35 -7.18 -36.89
N LEU A 63 -30.55 -5.98 -37.44
CA LEU A 63 -30.35 -4.70 -36.74
C LEU A 63 -31.22 -4.54 -35.48
N GLN A 64 -32.52 -4.88 -35.55
CA GLN A 64 -33.41 -4.83 -34.38
C GLN A 64 -32.94 -5.72 -33.23
N GLN A 65 -32.49 -6.94 -33.54
CA GLN A 65 -32.03 -7.89 -32.53
C GLN A 65 -30.73 -7.41 -31.89
N ALA A 66 -29.84 -6.80 -32.67
CA ALA A 66 -28.64 -6.15 -32.17
C ALA A 66 -28.99 -4.99 -31.22
N PHE A 67 -29.93 -4.13 -31.61
CA PHE A 67 -30.40 -3.00 -30.80
C PHE A 67 -31.02 -3.47 -29.47
N ASP A 68 -31.93 -4.45 -29.49
CA ASP A 68 -32.58 -4.98 -28.28
C ASP A 68 -31.59 -5.67 -27.32
N LEU A 69 -30.54 -6.29 -27.88
CA LEU A 69 -29.46 -6.88 -27.09
C LEU A 69 -28.63 -5.78 -26.41
N LEU A 70 -28.27 -4.73 -27.15
CA LEU A 70 -27.54 -3.57 -26.62
C LEU A 70 -28.34 -2.82 -25.56
N THR A 71 -29.64 -2.61 -25.74
CA THR A 71 -30.50 -1.96 -24.73
C THR A 71 -30.49 -2.71 -23.39
N ARG A 72 -30.53 -4.06 -23.43
CA ARG A 72 -30.42 -4.88 -22.21
C ARG A 72 -29.01 -4.86 -21.63
N ALA A 73 -27.98 -4.83 -22.48
CA ALA A 73 -26.59 -4.72 -22.03
C ALA A 73 -26.31 -3.35 -21.38
N GLY A 74 -26.91 -2.26 -21.90
CA GLY A 74 -26.78 -0.91 -21.38
C GLY A 74 -27.34 -0.78 -19.97
N LYS A 75 -28.53 -1.33 -19.70
CA LYS A 75 -29.10 -1.39 -18.34
C LYS A 75 -28.16 -2.09 -17.36
N LYS A 76 -27.61 -3.25 -17.76
CA LYS A 76 -26.63 -3.97 -16.94
C LYS A 76 -25.33 -3.19 -16.75
N ALA A 77 -24.85 -2.51 -17.80
CA ALA A 77 -23.64 -1.70 -17.71
C ALA A 77 -23.82 -0.49 -16.78
N ASP A 78 -25.03 0.07 -16.72
CA ASP A 78 -25.38 1.12 -15.76
C ASP A 78 -25.46 0.58 -14.33
N GLU A 79 -26.20 -0.52 -14.10
CA GLU A 79 -26.32 -1.20 -12.80
C GLU A 79 -24.95 -1.61 -12.23
N GLU A 80 -24.08 -2.12 -13.10
CA GLU A 80 -22.73 -2.55 -12.74
C GLU A 80 -21.71 -1.41 -12.79
N GLU A 81 -22.12 -0.17 -13.08
CA GLU A 81 -21.24 1.01 -13.24
C GLU A 81 -20.01 0.75 -14.14
N GLU A 82 -20.20 0.02 -15.23
CA GLU A 82 -19.20 -0.23 -16.28
C GLU A 82 -19.25 0.90 -17.32
N HIS A 83 -18.97 2.13 -16.88
CA HIS A 83 -19.22 3.35 -17.66
C HIS A 83 -18.61 3.33 -19.07
N LEU A 84 -17.38 2.82 -19.23
CA LEU A 84 -16.74 2.76 -20.55
C LEU A 84 -17.47 1.83 -21.52
N LEU A 85 -17.94 0.67 -21.04
CA LEU A 85 -18.73 -0.25 -21.87
C LEU A 85 -20.12 0.33 -22.15
N HIS A 86 -20.69 1.06 -21.20
CA HIS A 86 -21.97 1.73 -21.42
C HIS A 86 -21.85 2.83 -22.49
N LEU A 87 -20.78 3.63 -22.50
CA LEU A 87 -20.52 4.59 -23.58
C LEU A 87 -20.37 3.93 -24.95
N GLU A 88 -19.67 2.79 -25.00
CA GLU A 88 -19.55 1.98 -26.23
C GLU A 88 -20.91 1.46 -26.70
N ILE A 89 -21.75 0.96 -25.78
CA ILE A 89 -23.12 0.52 -26.07
C ILE A 89 -23.97 1.65 -26.65
N LEU A 90 -23.96 2.84 -26.02
CA LEU A 90 -24.69 4.01 -26.51
C LEU A 90 -24.22 4.44 -27.91
N GLN A 91 -22.90 4.39 -28.17
CA GLN A 91 -22.35 4.66 -29.49
C GLN A 91 -22.85 3.66 -30.55
N LEU A 92 -22.88 2.37 -30.22
CA LEU A 92 -23.38 1.32 -31.11
C LEU A 92 -24.88 1.46 -31.36
N GLN A 93 -25.67 1.79 -30.34
CA GLN A 93 -27.11 2.03 -30.47
C GLN A 93 -27.41 3.20 -31.42
N ASN A 94 -26.70 4.33 -31.27
CA ASN A 94 -26.84 5.48 -32.16
C ASN A 94 -26.49 5.13 -33.61
N ARG A 95 -25.43 4.35 -33.83
CA ARG A 95 -25.05 3.89 -35.18
C ARG A 95 -26.12 2.98 -35.79
N LEU A 96 -26.61 2.00 -35.04
CA LEU A 96 -27.69 1.11 -35.49
C LEU A 96 -28.97 1.88 -35.80
N ALA A 97 -29.34 2.86 -34.97
CA ALA A 97 -30.51 3.70 -35.22
C ALA A 97 -30.40 4.39 -36.59
N VAL A 98 -29.25 5.01 -36.89
CA VAL A 98 -28.99 5.64 -38.20
C VAL A 98 -29.09 4.63 -39.35
N GLU A 99 -28.48 3.44 -39.21
CA GLU A 99 -28.56 2.40 -40.24
C GLU A 99 -30.01 1.95 -40.46
N MET A 100 -30.77 1.70 -39.40
CA MET A 100 -32.18 1.30 -39.47
C MET A 100 -33.06 2.36 -40.13
N HIS A 101 -32.83 3.65 -39.84
CA HIS A 101 -33.51 4.77 -40.51
C HIS A 101 -33.26 4.83 -42.03
N ASN A 102 -32.13 4.32 -42.51
CA ASN A 102 -31.83 4.29 -43.95
C ASN A 102 -32.55 3.15 -44.69
N PHE A 103 -33.06 2.13 -43.98
CA PHE A 103 -33.72 0.96 -44.56
C PHE A 103 -35.26 0.98 -44.43
N GLU A 104 -35.84 1.68 -43.45
CA GLU A 104 -37.30 1.85 -43.30
C GLU A 104 -37.70 3.26 -42.82
N ALA A 105 -38.86 3.76 -43.29
CA ALA A 105 -39.52 4.92 -42.69
C ALA A 105 -39.96 4.56 -41.26
N SER A 106 -39.19 5.03 -40.28
CA SER A 106 -39.06 4.42 -38.96
C SER A 106 -40.30 4.50 -38.04
N PRO A 107 -40.62 3.42 -37.29
CA PRO A 107 -41.55 3.42 -36.17
C PRO A 107 -40.91 3.75 -34.81
N PHE A 108 -39.66 4.20 -34.76
CA PHE A 108 -38.96 4.46 -33.49
C PHE A 108 -39.30 5.83 -32.90
N PRO A 109 -39.46 5.92 -31.56
CA PRO A 109 -39.65 7.20 -30.87
C PRO A 109 -38.43 8.10 -31.13
N ASN A 110 -38.63 9.42 -31.15
CA ASN A 110 -37.54 10.40 -31.19
C ASN A 110 -36.56 10.11 -30.04
N LEU A 111 -35.45 9.44 -30.36
CA LEU A 111 -34.37 9.11 -29.41
C LEU A 111 -33.54 10.34 -29.01
N GLU A 112 -33.81 11.50 -29.61
CA GLU A 112 -33.06 12.75 -29.37
C GLU A 112 -33.15 13.25 -27.91
N ASP A 113 -34.17 12.87 -27.12
CA ASP A 113 -34.38 13.41 -25.77
C ASP A 113 -33.93 12.50 -24.60
N GLU A 114 -33.87 11.16 -24.74
CA GLU A 114 -33.54 10.25 -23.61
C GLU A 114 -32.06 9.83 -23.54
N ASP A 115 -31.38 9.69 -24.69
CA ASP A 115 -30.00 9.17 -24.73
C ASP A 115 -28.95 10.24 -24.44
N ALA A 116 -29.20 11.51 -24.78
CA ALA A 116 -28.24 12.60 -24.53
C ALA A 116 -27.98 12.83 -23.02
N PRO A 117 -29.00 12.93 -22.14
CA PRO A 117 -28.79 13.02 -20.70
C PRO A 117 -28.07 11.78 -20.12
N THR A 118 -28.40 10.59 -20.61
CA THR A 118 -27.76 9.34 -20.18
C THR A 118 -26.29 9.31 -20.57
N PHE A 119 -25.97 9.65 -21.82
CA PHE A 119 -24.60 9.76 -22.32
C PHE A 119 -23.77 10.74 -21.48
N HIS A 120 -24.31 11.95 -21.23
CA HIS A 120 -23.63 12.95 -20.40
C HIS A 120 -23.38 12.43 -18.98
N ARG A 121 -24.39 11.85 -18.32
CA ARG A 121 -24.24 11.29 -16.96
C ARG A 121 -23.15 10.20 -16.90
N VAL A 122 -23.19 9.24 -17.83
CA VAL A 122 -22.24 8.11 -17.86
C VAL A 122 -20.84 8.61 -18.17
N LYS A 123 -20.70 9.57 -19.10
CA LYS A 123 -19.43 10.21 -19.44
C LYS A 123 -18.84 10.93 -18.23
N ASP A 124 -19.61 11.77 -17.56
CA ASP A 124 -19.14 12.55 -16.41
C ASP A 124 -18.72 11.65 -15.24
N ALA A 125 -19.45 10.55 -15.00
CA ALA A 125 -19.11 9.53 -14.02
C ALA A 125 -17.80 8.78 -14.37
N HIS A 126 -17.59 8.47 -15.65
CA HIS A 126 -16.35 7.88 -16.14
C HIS A 126 -15.15 8.82 -15.98
N GLU A 127 -15.30 10.08 -16.41
CA GLU A 127 -14.27 11.11 -16.31
C GLU A 127 -13.87 11.36 -14.85
N SER A 128 -14.83 11.46 -13.94
CA SER A 128 -14.59 11.62 -12.51
C SER A 128 -13.78 10.44 -11.93
N SER A 129 -14.16 9.21 -12.29
CA SER A 129 -13.47 7.99 -11.83
C SER A 129 -12.00 7.94 -12.29
N LEU A 130 -11.76 8.23 -13.58
CA LEU A 130 -10.40 8.32 -14.13
C LEU A 130 -9.59 9.46 -13.49
N ALA A 131 -10.24 10.59 -13.20
CA ALA A 131 -9.58 11.71 -12.56
C ALA A 131 -9.11 11.34 -11.14
N PHE A 132 -9.92 10.62 -10.36
CA PHE A 132 -9.50 10.13 -9.04
C PHE A 132 -8.36 9.12 -9.11
N GLU A 133 -8.37 8.19 -10.06
CA GLU A 133 -7.24 7.27 -10.28
C GLU A 133 -5.95 8.03 -10.64
N ALA A 134 -6.06 9.05 -11.49
CA ALA A 134 -4.95 9.91 -11.85
C ALA A 134 -4.42 10.68 -10.63
N LEU A 135 -5.29 11.20 -9.77
CA LEU A 135 -4.91 11.85 -8.52
C LEU A 135 -4.25 10.88 -7.54
N ALA A 136 -4.77 9.66 -7.37
CA ALA A 136 -4.16 8.64 -6.52
C ALA A 136 -2.76 8.23 -7.01
N LYS A 137 -2.58 8.10 -8.32
CA LYS A 137 -1.26 7.90 -8.95
C LYS A 137 -0.34 9.09 -8.67
N ASN A 138 -0.82 10.32 -8.83
CA ASN A 138 -0.01 11.52 -8.60
C ASN A 138 0.40 11.65 -7.13
N MET A 139 -0.50 11.34 -6.19
CA MET A 139 -0.21 11.27 -4.75
C MET A 139 0.91 10.25 -4.48
N THR A 140 0.78 9.04 -5.02
CA THR A 140 1.79 7.98 -4.90
C THR A 140 3.15 8.43 -5.45
N MET A 141 3.16 9.12 -6.61
CA MET A 141 4.38 9.67 -7.19
C MET A 141 4.99 10.81 -6.36
N CYS A 142 4.16 11.67 -5.76
CA CYS A 142 4.62 12.70 -4.83
C CYS A 142 5.28 12.08 -3.60
N TYR A 143 4.65 11.06 -3.00
CA TYR A 143 5.24 10.29 -1.91
C TYR A 143 6.61 9.70 -2.30
N PHE A 144 6.72 8.98 -3.42
CA PHE A 144 7.99 8.34 -3.80
C PHE A 144 9.10 9.32 -4.17
N ARG A 145 8.77 10.47 -4.78
CA ARG A 145 9.77 11.46 -5.23
C ARG A 145 10.19 12.42 -4.13
N LYS A 146 9.22 12.90 -3.35
CA LYS A 146 9.41 13.98 -2.38
C LYS A 146 9.40 13.49 -0.92
N GLY A 147 8.89 12.29 -0.66
CA GLY A 147 8.68 11.77 0.69
C GLY A 147 7.47 12.41 1.37
N VAL A 148 7.45 12.40 2.69
CA VAL A 148 6.41 13.02 3.54
C VAL A 148 6.94 14.16 4.41
N ARG A 149 8.24 14.44 4.34
CA ARG A 149 8.95 15.34 5.27
C ARG A 149 9.17 16.75 4.72
N SER A 150 9.04 16.97 3.40
CA SER A 150 9.36 18.26 2.78
C SER A 150 8.11 19.13 2.59
N GLN A 151 8.30 20.45 2.63
CA GLN A 151 7.24 21.41 2.27
C GLN A 151 6.73 21.14 0.85
N ASP A 152 7.62 20.89 -0.10
CA ASP A 152 7.26 20.49 -1.47
C ASP A 152 6.33 19.28 -1.55
N ALA A 153 6.42 18.34 -0.59
CA ALA A 153 5.54 17.18 -0.52
C ALA A 153 4.16 17.59 0.02
N ARG A 154 4.13 18.37 1.11
CA ARG A 154 2.89 18.93 1.68
C ARG A 154 2.11 19.72 0.64
N ASP A 155 2.76 20.67 -0.04
CA ASP A 155 2.15 21.48 -1.10
C ASP A 155 1.58 20.62 -2.23
N CYS A 156 2.26 19.51 -2.57
CA CYS A 156 1.74 18.56 -3.55
C CYS A 156 0.46 17.89 -3.06
N PHE A 157 0.45 17.37 -1.83
CA PHE A 157 -0.72 16.69 -1.28
C PHE A 157 -1.91 17.63 -1.13
N GLU A 158 -1.70 18.87 -0.67
CA GLU A 158 -2.76 19.89 -0.56
C GLU A 158 -3.31 20.30 -1.92
N ALA A 159 -2.46 20.41 -2.96
CA ALA A 159 -2.92 20.68 -4.32
C ALA A 159 -3.80 19.54 -4.87
N ILE A 160 -3.44 18.28 -4.58
CA ILE A 160 -4.25 17.12 -4.95
C ILE A 160 -5.57 17.12 -4.17
N ASP A 161 -5.56 17.46 -2.87
CA ASP A 161 -6.74 17.50 -2.02
C ASP A 161 -7.79 18.51 -2.53
N ARG A 162 -7.35 19.74 -2.85
CA ARG A 162 -8.22 20.77 -3.44
C ARG A 162 -8.85 20.32 -4.75
N LYS A 163 -8.06 19.68 -5.63
CA LYS A 163 -8.54 19.18 -6.92
C LYS A 163 -9.52 18.00 -6.74
N ALA A 164 -9.30 17.15 -5.75
CA ALA A 164 -10.21 16.06 -5.43
C ALA A 164 -11.58 16.60 -5.00
N ASP A 165 -11.61 17.64 -4.17
CA ASP A 165 -12.85 18.28 -3.72
C ASP A 165 -13.61 18.95 -4.89
N GLU A 166 -12.89 19.64 -5.79
CA GLU A 166 -13.46 20.24 -7.00
C GLU A 166 -14.12 19.20 -7.92
N ILE A 167 -13.43 18.08 -8.18
CA ILE A 167 -13.98 16.99 -9.01
C ILE A 167 -15.20 16.37 -8.33
N PHE A 168 -15.11 16.09 -7.04
CA PHE A 168 -16.21 15.42 -6.31
C PHE A 168 -17.47 16.28 -6.26
N ALA A 169 -17.33 17.59 -6.02
CA ALA A 169 -18.42 18.54 -5.97
C ALA A 169 -19.19 18.66 -7.30
N ASN A 170 -18.50 18.47 -8.43
CA ASN A 170 -19.10 18.54 -9.77
C ASN A 170 -19.47 17.18 -10.37
N SER A 171 -19.28 16.08 -9.62
CA SER A 171 -19.60 14.73 -10.09
C SER A 171 -21.05 14.32 -9.78
N ALA A 172 -21.57 13.32 -10.50
CA ALA A 172 -22.87 12.70 -10.20
C ALA A 172 -22.88 11.86 -8.88
N GLN A 173 -21.73 11.77 -8.19
CA GLN A 173 -21.51 11.06 -6.92
C GLN A 173 -22.11 9.63 -6.82
N PRO A 174 -21.97 8.76 -7.83
CA PRO A 174 -22.33 7.35 -7.66
C PRO A 174 -21.43 6.68 -6.61
N VAL A 175 -21.87 5.53 -6.09
CA VAL A 175 -21.23 4.87 -4.93
C VAL A 175 -19.75 4.59 -5.19
N ASN A 176 -19.38 4.11 -6.38
CA ASN A 176 -17.97 3.85 -6.71
C ASN A 176 -17.13 5.14 -6.78
N THR A 177 -17.67 6.24 -7.33
CA THR A 177 -16.97 7.53 -7.36
C THR A 177 -16.76 8.07 -5.95
N ALA A 178 -17.76 7.93 -5.08
CA ALA A 178 -17.62 8.27 -3.66
C ALA A 178 -16.55 7.42 -2.98
N LEU A 179 -16.50 6.10 -3.25
CA LEU A 179 -15.46 5.21 -2.72
C LEU A 179 -14.05 5.61 -3.17
N PHE A 180 -13.86 6.00 -4.45
CA PHE A 180 -12.59 6.53 -4.94
C PHE A 180 -12.19 7.82 -4.20
N TYR A 181 -13.12 8.75 -4.05
CA TYR A 181 -12.89 10.01 -3.35
C TYR A 181 -12.53 9.78 -1.88
N TYR A 182 -13.30 8.99 -1.13
CA TYR A 182 -13.04 8.72 0.28
C TYR A 182 -11.70 8.00 0.50
N HIS A 183 -11.36 7.04 -0.37
CA HIS A 183 -10.07 6.37 -0.31
C HIS A 183 -8.92 7.37 -0.54
N LEU A 184 -9.04 8.24 -1.55
CA LEU A 184 -8.04 9.27 -1.83
C LEU A 184 -7.89 10.26 -0.66
N LYS A 185 -9.00 10.81 -0.14
CA LYS A 185 -8.98 11.72 1.02
C LYS A 185 -8.32 11.06 2.22
N SER A 186 -8.65 9.80 2.49
CA SER A 186 -8.07 9.08 3.62
C SER A 186 -6.55 8.97 3.53
N ALA A 187 -6.01 8.67 2.35
CA ALA A 187 -4.58 8.57 2.12
C ALA A 187 -3.89 9.95 2.14
N LEU A 188 -4.51 10.99 1.56
CA LEU A 188 -3.97 12.35 1.57
C LEU A 188 -3.85 12.90 3.00
N HIS A 189 -4.93 12.82 3.77
CA HIS A 189 -4.93 13.29 5.15
C HIS A 189 -4.00 12.47 6.04
N TYR A 190 -3.81 11.18 5.74
CA TYR A 190 -2.77 10.38 6.38
C TYR A 190 -1.37 10.95 6.08
N TYR A 191 -1.02 11.19 4.81
CA TYR A 191 0.30 11.73 4.45
C TYR A 191 0.56 13.16 4.93
N LEU A 192 -0.50 13.94 5.12
CA LEU A 192 -0.45 15.26 5.77
C LEU A 192 -0.36 15.18 7.30
N ALA A 193 -0.38 13.97 7.87
CA ALA A 193 -0.44 13.70 9.31
C ALA A 193 -1.67 14.29 10.02
N ASN A 194 -2.76 14.52 9.27
CA ASN A 194 -4.07 14.89 9.78
C ASN A 194 -4.86 13.64 10.15
N PHE A 195 -4.38 12.89 11.15
CA PHE A 195 -4.89 11.54 11.46
C PHE A 195 -6.38 11.51 11.82
N ASN A 196 -6.92 12.55 12.46
CA ASN A 196 -8.34 12.64 12.77
C ASN A 196 -9.21 12.77 11.51
N GLU A 197 -8.79 13.60 10.56
CA GLU A 197 -9.52 13.76 9.29
C GLU A 197 -9.37 12.51 8.42
N ALA A 198 -8.18 11.90 8.41
CA ALA A 198 -7.96 10.61 7.77
C ALA A 198 -8.88 9.52 8.35
N LEU A 199 -9.07 9.50 9.68
CA LEU A 199 -9.92 8.52 10.36
C LEU A 199 -11.37 8.64 9.91
N LYS A 200 -11.87 9.88 9.82
CA LYS A 200 -13.20 10.19 9.32
C LYS A 200 -13.39 9.63 7.90
N TRP A 201 -12.50 9.94 6.96
CA TRP A 201 -12.62 9.47 5.58
C TRP A 201 -12.44 7.96 5.43
N CYS A 202 -11.49 7.35 6.15
CA CYS A 202 -11.33 5.89 6.20
C CYS A 202 -12.62 5.21 6.68
N LYS A 203 -13.19 5.71 7.78
CA LYS A 203 -14.41 5.17 8.36
C LYS A 203 -15.58 5.30 7.38
N THR A 204 -15.78 6.48 6.79
CA THR A 204 -16.80 6.69 5.76
C THR A 204 -16.63 5.72 4.59
N CYS A 205 -15.40 5.49 4.12
CA CYS A 205 -15.12 4.55 3.04
C CYS A 205 -15.50 3.11 3.43
N VAL A 206 -15.06 2.63 4.60
CA VAL A 206 -15.38 1.28 5.09
C VAL A 206 -16.87 1.10 5.34
N ASP A 207 -17.54 2.08 5.93
CA ASP A 207 -18.97 2.04 6.20
C ASP A 207 -19.79 2.07 4.90
N THR A 208 -19.33 2.79 3.87
CA THR A 208 -19.94 2.78 2.52
C THR A 208 -19.83 1.38 1.88
N PHE A 209 -18.68 0.73 1.96
CA PHE A 209 -18.53 -0.66 1.49
C PHE A 209 -19.48 -1.63 2.24
N LYS A 210 -19.61 -1.48 3.56
CA LYS A 210 -20.53 -2.31 4.37
C LYS A 210 -21.99 -2.08 4.02
N ALA A 211 -22.37 -0.83 3.73
CA ALA A 211 -23.72 -0.47 3.30
C ALA A 211 -24.05 -0.98 1.90
N HIS A 212 -23.03 -1.16 1.04
CA HIS A 212 -23.19 -1.65 -0.32
C HIS A 212 -22.28 -2.87 -0.62
N PRO A 213 -22.58 -4.06 -0.06
CA PRO A 213 -21.72 -5.25 -0.16
C PRO A 213 -21.39 -5.70 -1.60
N ALA A 214 -22.26 -5.41 -2.57
CA ALA A 214 -22.00 -5.69 -3.99
C ALA A 214 -20.70 -5.03 -4.50
N TYR A 215 -20.32 -3.86 -3.96
CA TYR A 215 -19.06 -3.20 -4.30
C TYR A 215 -17.84 -3.87 -3.65
N ILE A 216 -18.03 -4.62 -2.56
CA ILE A 216 -16.97 -5.46 -2.00
C ILE A 216 -16.67 -6.60 -2.97
N ASP A 217 -17.71 -7.27 -3.50
CA ASP A 217 -17.52 -8.35 -4.47
C ASP A 217 -16.91 -7.86 -5.79
N LYS A 218 -17.29 -6.66 -6.24
CA LYS A 218 -16.73 -6.03 -7.45
C LYS A 218 -15.24 -5.65 -7.30
N ASP A 219 -14.83 -5.13 -6.14
CA ASP A 219 -13.46 -4.67 -5.89
C ASP A 219 -12.99 -4.99 -4.45
N ARG A 220 -12.76 -6.28 -4.20
CA ARG A 220 -12.24 -6.80 -2.92
C ARG A 220 -10.89 -6.17 -2.58
N SER A 221 -10.07 -5.96 -3.60
CA SER A 221 -8.74 -5.38 -3.50
C SER A 221 -8.76 -3.97 -2.89
N ARG A 222 -9.72 -3.13 -3.29
CA ARG A 222 -9.94 -1.79 -2.69
C ARG A 222 -10.55 -1.89 -1.30
N TYR A 223 -11.46 -2.82 -1.07
CA TYR A 223 -12.02 -3.03 0.27
C TYR A 223 -10.94 -3.42 1.29
N ILE A 224 -10.05 -4.35 0.93
CA ILE A 224 -8.88 -4.74 1.75
C ILE A 224 -7.98 -3.53 2.01
N ASN A 225 -7.69 -2.72 0.97
CA ASN A 225 -6.91 -1.49 1.14
C ASN A 225 -7.60 -0.50 2.09
N SER A 226 -8.92 -0.31 2.00
CA SER A 226 -9.65 0.64 2.84
C SER A 226 -9.75 0.18 4.29
N LEU A 227 -9.98 -1.12 4.53
CA LEU A 227 -9.84 -1.73 5.86
C LEU A 227 -8.42 -1.55 6.38
N GLY A 228 -7.43 -1.79 5.51
CA GLY A 228 -6.06 -1.42 5.72
C GLY A 228 -5.97 0.01 6.25
N THR A 229 -6.15 1.03 5.43
CA THR A 229 -5.95 2.42 5.85
C THR A 229 -6.73 2.76 7.13
N TYR A 230 -7.95 2.24 7.31
CA TYR A 230 -8.72 2.41 8.55
C TYR A 230 -8.02 1.86 9.80
N GLY A 231 -7.51 0.63 9.75
CA GLY A 231 -6.76 0.05 10.87
C GLY A 231 -5.50 0.86 11.19
N LEU A 232 -4.73 1.22 10.18
CA LEU A 232 -3.51 2.02 10.34
C LEU A 232 -3.81 3.35 11.04
N VAL A 233 -4.80 4.10 10.55
CA VAL A 233 -5.17 5.40 11.13
C VAL A 233 -5.80 5.24 12.52
N SER A 234 -6.56 4.16 12.76
CA SER A 234 -7.10 3.86 14.08
C SER A 234 -5.98 3.70 15.11
N ARG A 235 -4.88 3.01 14.76
CA ARG A 235 -3.70 2.90 15.62
C ARG A 235 -3.05 4.25 15.90
N HIS A 236 -2.85 5.09 14.88
CA HIS A 236 -2.26 6.43 15.05
C HIS A 236 -3.11 7.37 15.90
N THR A 237 -4.44 7.20 15.89
CA THR A 237 -5.37 7.99 16.70
C THR A 237 -5.59 7.41 18.10
N GLY A 238 -4.94 6.29 18.43
CA GLY A 238 -5.09 5.61 19.74
C GLY A 238 -6.36 4.76 19.86
N ASN A 239 -7.12 4.57 18.78
CA ASN A 239 -8.31 3.72 18.70
C ASN A 239 -7.90 2.25 18.52
N TYR A 240 -7.23 1.68 19.53
CA TYR A 240 -6.61 0.36 19.43
C TYR A 240 -7.61 -0.80 19.31
N ASP A 241 -8.79 -0.69 19.92
CA ASP A 241 -9.85 -1.70 19.78
C ASP A 241 -10.31 -1.82 18.32
N GLN A 242 -10.51 -0.68 17.65
CA GLN A 242 -10.86 -0.64 16.22
C GLN A 242 -9.72 -1.13 15.33
N PHE A 243 -8.47 -0.83 15.71
CA PHE A 243 -7.30 -1.40 15.01
C PHE A 243 -7.31 -2.93 15.09
N LEU A 244 -7.43 -3.51 16.28
CA LEU A 244 -7.46 -4.97 16.47
C LEU A 244 -8.66 -5.62 15.76
N GLN A 245 -9.85 -5.03 15.87
CA GLN A 245 -11.04 -5.51 15.15
C GLN A 245 -10.84 -5.51 13.62
N THR A 246 -10.10 -4.53 13.09
CA THR A 246 -9.78 -4.45 11.67
C THR A 246 -8.82 -5.58 11.26
N ILE A 247 -7.82 -5.90 12.09
CA ILE A 247 -6.92 -7.03 11.88
C ILE A 247 -7.71 -8.33 11.82
N ASP A 248 -8.62 -8.56 12.76
CA ASP A 248 -9.46 -9.75 12.81
C ASP A 248 -10.36 -9.85 11.57
N THR A 249 -10.98 -8.73 11.18
CA THR A 249 -11.82 -8.66 9.97
C THR A 249 -11.03 -9.02 8.73
N LEU A 250 -9.81 -8.48 8.56
CA LEU A 250 -8.94 -8.78 7.43
C LEU A 250 -8.54 -10.26 7.40
N ARG A 251 -8.21 -10.86 8.55
CA ARG A 251 -7.82 -12.28 8.67
C ARG A 251 -8.95 -13.26 8.38
N GLN A 252 -10.21 -12.83 8.49
CA GLN A 252 -11.39 -13.65 8.15
C GLN A 252 -11.75 -13.61 6.65
N LEU A 253 -11.25 -12.63 5.88
CA LEU A 253 -11.56 -12.51 4.46
C LEU A 253 -11.16 -13.73 3.61
N PRO A 254 -10.01 -14.41 3.85
CA PRO A 254 -9.64 -15.64 3.14
C PRO A 254 -10.62 -16.80 3.32
N GLU A 255 -11.29 -16.87 4.48
CA GLU A 255 -12.32 -17.88 4.74
C GLU A 255 -13.66 -17.48 4.10
N LYS A 256 -14.00 -16.18 4.17
CA LYS A 256 -15.23 -15.64 3.59
C LYS A 256 -15.22 -15.67 2.06
N TYR A 257 -14.06 -15.42 1.45
CA TYR A 257 -13.88 -15.30 0.01
C TYR A 257 -12.83 -16.30 -0.46
N ALA A 258 -13.26 -17.55 -0.69
CA ALA A 258 -12.38 -18.65 -1.08
C ALA A 258 -11.63 -18.40 -2.41
N ASP A 259 -12.19 -17.58 -3.29
CA ASP A 259 -11.67 -17.21 -4.60
C ASP A 259 -10.78 -15.95 -4.60
N LEU A 260 -10.33 -15.47 -3.43
CA LEU A 260 -9.36 -14.37 -3.37
C LEU A 260 -8.09 -14.70 -4.14
N ASP A 261 -7.69 -13.77 -5.00
CA ASP A 261 -6.49 -13.88 -5.78
C ASP A 261 -5.23 -13.84 -4.91
N ARG A 262 -4.10 -14.25 -5.49
CA ARG A 262 -2.82 -14.33 -4.79
C ARG A 262 -2.31 -12.97 -4.31
N ARG A 263 -2.64 -11.87 -5.00
CA ARG A 263 -2.21 -10.51 -4.64
C ARG A 263 -3.01 -9.97 -3.47
N ASP A 264 -4.32 -10.25 -3.44
CA ASP A 264 -5.19 -9.85 -2.34
C ASP A 264 -4.88 -10.64 -1.06
N ARG A 265 -4.53 -11.94 -1.17
CA ARG A 265 -4.01 -12.72 -0.02
C ARG A 265 -2.72 -12.13 0.54
N LEU A 266 -1.75 -11.83 -0.32
CA LEU A 266 -0.52 -11.14 0.08
C LEU A 266 -0.82 -9.79 0.73
N LYS A 267 -1.74 -9.02 0.15
CA LYS A 267 -2.16 -7.72 0.69
C LYS A 267 -2.74 -7.89 2.09
N ILE A 268 -3.64 -8.85 2.34
CA ILE A 268 -4.15 -9.14 3.68
C ILE A 268 -3.01 -9.41 4.67
N CYS A 269 -2.02 -10.22 4.30
CA CYS A 269 -0.85 -10.49 5.15
C CYS A 269 -0.07 -9.20 5.48
N MET A 270 0.15 -8.33 4.49
CA MET A 270 0.81 -7.04 4.71
C MET A 270 -0.01 -6.09 5.58
N GLU A 271 -1.32 -5.94 5.31
CA GLU A 271 -2.20 -5.03 6.04
C GLU A 271 -2.49 -5.50 7.48
N THR A 272 -2.17 -6.76 7.80
CA THR A 272 -2.33 -7.35 9.13
C THR A 272 -1.01 -7.42 9.88
N ASP A 273 -0.10 -8.29 9.46
CA ASP A 273 1.09 -8.66 10.23
C ASP A 273 2.11 -7.51 10.36
N GLU A 274 2.33 -6.73 9.30
CA GLU A 274 3.27 -5.60 9.34
C GLU A 274 2.84 -4.57 10.39
N ARG A 275 1.54 -4.33 10.48
CA ARG A 275 0.98 -3.31 11.36
C ARG A 275 0.84 -3.80 12.77
N GLU A 276 0.49 -5.07 12.92
CA GLU A 276 0.50 -5.72 14.22
C GLU A 276 1.91 -5.70 14.81
N ILE A 277 2.98 -5.91 14.02
CA ILE A 277 4.36 -5.72 14.49
C ILE A 277 4.55 -4.36 15.17
N TYR A 278 4.16 -3.26 14.51
CA TYR A 278 4.36 -1.92 15.09
C TYR A 278 3.54 -1.72 16.37
N TYR A 279 2.31 -2.23 16.42
CA TYR A 279 1.49 -2.21 17.62
C TYR A 279 2.13 -3.01 18.78
N ARG A 280 2.64 -4.22 18.50
CA ARG A 280 3.27 -5.09 19.49
C ARG A 280 4.60 -4.55 19.99
N ILE A 281 5.39 -3.90 19.12
CA ILE A 281 6.56 -3.12 19.55
C ILE A 281 6.12 -2.03 20.54
N TRP A 282 5.05 -1.29 20.22
CA TRP A 282 4.54 -0.21 21.06
C TRP A 282 4.05 -0.69 22.44
N THR A 283 3.33 -1.82 22.49
CA THR A 283 2.86 -2.46 23.74
C THR A 283 3.94 -3.27 24.47
N ARG A 284 5.14 -3.40 23.89
CA ARG A 284 6.27 -4.21 24.41
C ARG A 284 5.99 -5.71 24.48
N GLU A 285 5.10 -6.22 23.63
CA GLU A 285 4.79 -7.64 23.51
C GLU A 285 5.82 -8.35 22.59
N PHE A 286 7.10 -8.31 22.98
CA PHE A 286 8.19 -8.78 22.11
C PHE A 286 8.16 -10.27 21.78
N ASP A 287 7.63 -11.11 22.67
CA ASP A 287 7.45 -12.54 22.39
C ASP A 287 6.46 -12.75 21.23
N ARG A 288 5.36 -12.00 21.21
CA ARG A 288 4.40 -12.00 20.08
C ARG A 288 5.03 -11.42 18.82
N CYS A 289 5.93 -10.46 18.93
CA CYS A 289 6.67 -9.98 17.76
C CYS A 289 7.52 -11.10 17.15
N GLU A 290 8.16 -11.96 17.95
CA GLU A 290 8.96 -13.08 17.41
C GLU A 290 8.09 -14.12 16.70
N GLU A 291 6.91 -14.44 17.25
CA GLU A 291 5.92 -15.28 16.58
C GLU A 291 5.48 -14.67 15.23
N LEU A 292 5.18 -13.37 15.20
CA LEU A 292 4.85 -12.65 13.98
C LEU A 292 5.99 -12.65 12.97
N ILE A 293 7.25 -12.48 13.41
CA ILE A 293 8.42 -12.56 12.52
C ILE A 293 8.49 -13.92 11.85
N GLN A 294 8.30 -15.01 12.59
CA GLN A 294 8.30 -16.37 12.03
C GLN A 294 7.18 -16.55 11.01
N HIS A 295 5.96 -16.09 11.33
CA HIS A 295 4.83 -16.12 10.41
C HIS A 295 5.12 -15.31 9.13
N ILE A 296 5.68 -14.12 9.26
CA ILE A 296 6.06 -13.28 8.12
C ILE A 296 7.11 -13.96 7.26
N GLN A 297 8.13 -14.59 7.85
CA GLN A 297 9.13 -15.33 7.07
C GLN A 297 8.52 -16.46 6.24
N GLN A 298 7.48 -17.14 6.74
CA GLN A 298 6.77 -18.19 6.00
C GLN A 298 6.10 -17.61 4.75
N TRP A 299 5.26 -16.58 4.91
CA TRP A 299 4.54 -16.02 3.76
C TRP A 299 5.46 -15.19 2.85
N LEU A 300 6.58 -14.63 3.33
CA LEU A 300 7.63 -14.05 2.48
C LEU A 300 8.24 -15.10 1.55
N THR A 301 8.35 -16.35 1.99
CA THR A 301 8.80 -17.46 1.16
C THR A 301 7.74 -17.83 0.13
N GLU A 302 6.47 -17.81 0.51
CA GLU A 302 5.33 -18.10 -0.38
C GLU A 302 5.10 -17.03 -1.46
N PHE A 303 5.19 -15.74 -1.10
CA PHE A 303 4.81 -14.61 -1.96
C PHE A 303 6.01 -13.78 -2.47
N GLY A 304 7.24 -14.20 -2.17
CA GLY A 304 8.44 -13.41 -2.46
C GLY A 304 8.65 -13.05 -3.93
N ASP A 305 8.15 -13.87 -4.86
CA ASP A 305 8.20 -13.63 -6.31
C ASP A 305 7.32 -12.46 -6.78
N ILE A 306 6.22 -12.17 -6.08
CA ILE A 306 5.32 -11.05 -6.41
C ILE A 306 5.54 -9.82 -5.52
N LEU A 307 6.16 -9.98 -4.35
CA LEU A 307 6.37 -8.90 -3.37
C LEU A 307 7.50 -7.93 -3.76
N GLY A 308 8.46 -8.39 -4.56
CA GLY A 308 9.60 -7.59 -5.01
C GLY A 308 10.63 -7.31 -3.91
N ASN A 309 11.91 -7.23 -4.30
CA ASN A 309 13.02 -7.16 -3.34
C ASN A 309 12.96 -5.95 -2.40
N SER A 310 12.54 -4.77 -2.86
CA SER A 310 12.51 -3.57 -1.99
C SER A 310 11.60 -3.78 -0.77
N ARG A 311 10.46 -4.46 -0.97
CA ARG A 311 9.48 -4.69 0.08
C ARG A 311 9.88 -5.81 1.05
N ILE A 312 10.51 -6.87 0.55
CA ILE A 312 11.13 -7.91 1.42
C ILE A 312 12.12 -7.26 2.40
N TYR A 313 12.93 -6.31 1.94
CA TYR A 313 13.93 -5.65 2.79
C TYR A 313 13.31 -4.67 3.77
N HIS A 314 12.11 -4.16 3.49
CA HIS A 314 11.33 -3.42 4.49
C HIS A 314 10.95 -4.34 5.66
N PHE A 315 10.54 -5.58 5.41
CA PHE A 315 10.28 -6.55 6.48
C PHE A 315 11.54 -6.90 7.26
N TYR A 316 12.69 -7.11 6.60
CA TYR A 316 13.95 -7.33 7.30
C TYR A 316 14.36 -6.15 8.17
N PHE A 317 14.08 -4.93 7.72
CA PHE A 317 14.26 -3.73 8.54
C PHE A 317 13.33 -3.72 9.76
N ASN A 318 12.08 -4.14 9.62
CA ASN A 318 11.15 -4.27 10.74
C ASN A 318 11.60 -5.33 11.74
N PHE A 319 12.17 -6.46 11.26
CA PHE A 319 12.74 -7.49 12.12
C PHE A 319 13.93 -6.94 12.92
N LEU A 320 14.85 -6.25 12.25
CA LEU A 320 15.94 -5.52 12.89
C LEU A 320 15.40 -4.59 13.99
N ASN A 321 14.36 -3.80 13.69
CA ASN A 321 13.74 -2.90 14.65
C ASN A 321 13.18 -3.64 15.88
N VAL A 322 12.41 -4.72 15.67
CA VAL A 322 11.87 -5.55 16.77
C VAL A 322 13.00 -6.01 17.70
N TYR A 323 14.05 -6.63 17.15
CA TYR A 323 15.14 -7.17 17.97
C TYR A 323 15.96 -6.07 18.66
N MET A 324 16.14 -4.91 18.01
CA MET A 324 16.75 -3.73 18.64
C MET A 324 15.94 -3.25 19.86
N MET A 325 14.61 -3.22 19.76
CA MET A 325 13.72 -2.78 20.84
C MET A 325 13.55 -3.82 21.94
N ALA A 326 13.69 -5.11 21.62
CA ALA A 326 13.68 -6.20 22.59
C ALA A 326 15.01 -6.37 23.35
N GLY A 327 16.06 -5.61 23.00
CA GLY A 327 17.40 -5.80 23.57
C GLY A 327 18.12 -7.07 23.10
N LYS A 328 17.60 -7.75 22.06
CA LYS A 328 18.14 -9.00 21.49
C LYS A 328 19.16 -8.67 20.39
N TYR A 329 20.29 -8.08 20.78
CA TYR A 329 21.23 -7.44 19.84
C TYR A 329 21.93 -8.40 18.86
N ASP A 330 22.13 -9.67 19.21
CA ASP A 330 22.68 -10.66 18.29
C ASP A 330 21.73 -10.93 17.10
N ASN A 331 20.44 -11.09 17.38
CA ASN A 331 19.41 -11.25 16.35
C ASN A 331 19.27 -9.97 15.51
N ALA A 332 19.31 -8.80 16.15
CA ALA A 332 19.34 -7.53 15.44
C ALA A 332 20.54 -7.45 14.48
N PHE A 333 21.74 -7.81 14.94
CA PHE A 333 22.94 -7.82 14.11
C PHE A 333 22.82 -8.78 12.91
N TYR A 334 22.21 -9.95 13.09
CA TYR A 334 21.92 -10.87 11.98
C TYR A 334 21.09 -10.21 10.87
N TRP A 335 19.99 -9.54 11.24
CA TRP A 335 19.13 -8.85 10.26
C TRP A 335 19.81 -7.64 9.63
N TYR A 336 20.57 -6.88 10.43
CA TYR A 336 21.42 -5.80 9.92
C TYR A 336 22.40 -6.31 8.84
N GLN A 337 23.11 -7.40 9.10
CA GLN A 337 24.05 -7.98 8.13
C GLN A 337 23.33 -8.52 6.89
N THR A 338 22.16 -9.14 7.08
CA THR A 338 21.31 -9.61 5.97
C THR A 338 20.95 -8.46 5.03
N ILE A 339 20.61 -7.29 5.58
CA ILE A 339 20.32 -6.09 4.79
C ILE A 339 21.59 -5.53 4.14
N LYS A 340 22.68 -5.36 4.92
CA LYS A 340 23.94 -4.75 4.46
C LYS A 340 24.61 -5.51 3.31
N ASN A 341 24.59 -6.84 3.38
CA ASN A 341 25.32 -7.69 2.44
C ASN A 341 24.66 -7.77 1.05
N LYS A 342 23.43 -7.26 0.89
CA LYS A 342 22.76 -7.29 -0.40
C LYS A 342 23.12 -6.08 -1.27
N LYS A 343 23.74 -6.37 -2.41
CA LYS A 343 24.04 -5.36 -3.44
C LYS A 343 22.83 -5.12 -4.34
N GLY A 344 22.69 -3.88 -4.82
CA GLY A 344 21.78 -3.51 -5.90
C GLY A 344 20.33 -3.18 -5.50
N ILE A 345 20.01 -3.12 -4.21
CA ILE A 345 18.66 -2.75 -3.74
C ILE A 345 18.59 -1.26 -3.46
N LYS A 346 17.64 -0.58 -4.13
CA LYS A 346 17.25 0.79 -3.81
C LYS A 346 16.23 0.75 -2.67
N LEU A 347 16.70 0.97 -1.45
CA LEU A 347 15.84 1.13 -0.27
C LEU A 347 15.33 2.57 -0.18
N ASN A 348 14.23 2.76 0.55
CA ASN A 348 13.77 4.11 0.89
C ASN A 348 14.85 4.87 1.68
N LYS A 349 14.95 6.21 1.50
CA LYS A 349 15.90 7.07 2.21
C LYS A 349 15.82 6.89 3.73
N ASP A 350 14.61 6.83 4.28
CA ASP A 350 14.40 6.68 5.72
C ASP A 350 14.98 5.36 6.24
N ILE A 351 14.70 4.25 5.54
CA ILE A 351 15.24 2.92 5.87
C ILE A 351 16.78 2.95 5.82
N GLN A 352 17.36 3.58 4.80
CA GLN A 352 18.82 3.73 4.69
C GLN A 352 19.41 4.55 5.86
N THR A 353 18.71 5.61 6.30
CA THR A 353 19.10 6.40 7.47
C THR A 353 19.10 5.54 8.72
N TYR A 354 17.99 4.85 9.01
CA TYR A 354 17.86 4.07 10.24
C TYR A 354 18.74 2.83 10.29
N ILE A 355 19.02 2.15 9.16
CA ILE A 355 20.01 1.05 9.13
C ILE A 355 21.39 1.52 9.61
N ARG A 356 21.81 2.73 9.21
CA ARG A 356 23.10 3.31 9.63
C ARG A 356 23.09 3.76 11.08
N ILE A 357 21.97 4.28 11.56
CA ILE A 357 21.81 4.60 12.98
C ILE A 357 21.84 3.30 13.82
N PHE A 358 21.18 2.24 13.35
CA PHE A 358 21.22 0.93 13.99
C PHE A 358 22.61 0.30 13.98
N GLU A 359 23.40 0.47 12.92
CA GLU A 359 24.82 0.06 12.92
C GLU A 359 25.58 0.70 14.10
N LEU A 360 25.41 2.01 14.29
CA LEU A 360 26.05 2.73 15.40
C LEU A 360 25.54 2.26 16.77
N MET A 361 24.23 2.06 16.90
CA MET A 361 23.63 1.54 18.14
C MET A 361 24.15 0.14 18.45
N LEU A 362 24.19 -0.77 17.48
CA LEU A 362 24.73 -2.13 17.66
C LEU A 362 26.20 -2.11 18.09
N HIS A 363 27.03 -1.28 17.46
CA HIS A 363 28.42 -1.14 17.88
C HIS A 363 28.56 -0.59 19.30
N TYR A 364 27.67 0.34 19.70
CA TYR A 364 27.61 0.82 21.06
C TYR A 364 27.24 -0.30 22.05
N GLU A 365 26.23 -1.12 21.73
CA GLU A 365 25.84 -2.25 22.58
C GLU A 365 26.92 -3.32 22.73
N PHE A 366 27.70 -3.54 21.68
CA PHE A 366 28.81 -4.48 21.71
C PHE A 366 30.09 -3.92 22.38
N GLY A 367 30.10 -2.66 22.81
CA GLY A 367 31.30 -2.03 23.38
C GLY A 367 32.44 -1.86 22.38
N ASN A 368 32.13 -1.73 21.08
CA ASN A 368 33.13 -1.58 20.01
C ASN A 368 33.65 -0.13 19.91
N GLU A 369 34.29 0.31 20.99
CA GLU A 369 34.68 1.69 21.23
C GLU A 369 35.55 2.28 20.12
N GLU A 370 36.64 1.61 19.76
CA GLU A 370 37.63 2.08 18.78
C GLU A 370 37.05 2.33 17.37
N LEU A 371 35.99 1.60 17.00
CA LEU A 371 35.37 1.69 15.67
C LEU A 371 34.32 2.82 15.60
N LEU A 372 33.71 3.18 16.73
CA LEU A 372 32.54 4.06 16.78
C LEU A 372 32.82 5.48 16.31
N ASP A 373 33.95 6.09 16.69
CA ASP A 373 34.26 7.48 16.28
C ASP A 373 34.37 7.62 14.74
N ASN A 374 34.98 6.62 14.10
CA ASN A 374 35.15 6.58 12.64
C ASN A 374 33.82 6.30 11.93
N ILE A 375 33.04 5.32 12.41
CA ILE A 375 31.73 4.97 11.82
C ILE A 375 30.74 6.12 12.02
N LEU A 376 30.75 6.77 13.19
CA LEU A 376 29.88 7.91 13.49
C LEU A 376 30.20 9.10 12.57
N LEU A 377 31.48 9.46 12.44
CA LEU A 377 31.89 10.58 11.61
C LEU A 377 31.54 10.34 10.13
N SER A 378 31.81 9.13 9.62
CA SER A 378 31.49 8.77 8.24
C SER A 378 29.98 8.70 7.98
N THR A 379 29.21 8.15 8.93
CA THR A 379 27.75 8.09 8.88
C THR A 379 27.12 9.48 8.89
N TYR A 380 27.54 10.33 9.83
CA TYR A 380 27.04 11.71 9.91
C TYR A 380 27.34 12.48 8.62
N LYS A 381 28.59 12.43 8.13
CA LYS A 381 28.98 13.10 6.87
C LYS A 381 28.16 12.60 5.68
N TYR A 382 27.93 11.29 5.59
CA TYR A 382 27.14 10.70 4.51
C TYR A 382 25.69 11.19 4.54
N LEU A 383 25.02 11.05 5.70
CA LEU A 383 23.61 11.40 5.85
C LEU A 383 23.38 12.91 5.71
N TYR A 384 24.26 13.73 6.27
CA TYR A 384 24.22 15.19 6.14
C TYR A 384 24.36 15.63 4.68
N ARG A 385 25.38 15.12 3.96
CA ARG A 385 25.61 15.47 2.54
C ARG A 385 24.46 15.05 1.62
N LYS A 386 23.70 14.02 2.00
CA LYS A 386 22.54 13.54 1.24
C LYS A 386 21.23 14.22 1.63
N ASN A 387 21.27 15.19 2.55
CA ASN A 387 20.09 15.83 3.14
C ASN A 387 19.08 14.80 3.67
N MET A 388 19.59 13.80 4.40
CA MET A 388 18.83 12.66 4.93
C MET A 388 18.61 12.73 6.44
N LEU A 389 19.17 13.72 7.13
CA LEU A 389 19.04 13.89 8.57
C LEU A 389 17.98 14.95 8.92
N ASN A 390 16.97 14.58 9.70
CA ASN A 390 16.09 15.53 10.39
C ASN A 390 16.69 15.98 11.73
N ALA A 391 16.08 16.99 12.35
CA ALA A 391 16.57 17.55 13.62
C ALA A 391 16.69 16.46 14.73
N ARG A 392 15.71 15.56 14.84
CA ARG A 392 15.71 14.48 15.85
C ARG A 392 16.87 13.50 15.64
N GLU A 393 17.11 13.10 14.39
CA GLU A 393 18.21 12.20 14.00
C GLU A 393 19.56 12.87 14.26
N GLN A 394 19.70 14.17 13.99
CA GLN A 394 20.91 14.95 14.32
C GLN A 394 21.14 15.01 15.83
N THR A 395 20.10 15.31 16.61
CA THR A 395 20.14 15.33 18.07
C THR A 395 20.53 13.96 18.62
N PHE A 396 19.93 12.88 18.11
CA PHE A 396 20.28 11.53 18.54
C PHE A 396 21.75 11.19 18.24
N LEU A 397 22.25 11.49 17.03
CA LEU A 397 23.67 11.25 16.69
C LEU A 397 24.64 12.09 17.54
N LYS A 398 24.26 13.31 17.92
CA LYS A 398 25.01 14.15 18.88
C LYS A 398 25.10 13.47 20.25
N TYR A 399 23.99 12.92 20.74
CA TYR A 399 23.97 12.20 22.02
C TYR A 399 24.70 10.87 21.96
N LEU A 400 24.59 10.12 20.86
CA LEU A 400 25.32 8.87 20.66
C LEU A 400 26.84 9.09 20.77
N ARG A 401 27.34 10.20 20.22
CA ARG A 401 28.73 10.64 20.42
C ARG A 401 29.09 10.91 21.88
N ARG A 402 28.15 11.50 22.64
CA ARG A 402 28.37 11.80 24.06
C ARG A 402 28.39 10.52 24.89
N PHE A 403 27.46 9.60 24.66
CA PHE A 403 27.39 8.32 25.38
C PHE A 403 28.69 7.55 25.28
N TYR A 404 29.29 7.55 24.09
CA TYR A 404 30.57 6.88 23.83
C TYR A 404 31.76 7.48 24.60
N ARG A 405 31.75 8.78 24.88
CA ARG A 405 32.89 9.47 25.51
C ARG A 405 32.87 9.43 27.04
N ILE A 406 31.82 8.86 27.62
CA ILE A 406 31.67 8.74 29.07
C ILE A 406 32.31 7.44 29.49
N MET A 407 33.24 7.48 30.45
CA MET A 407 33.91 6.26 30.89
C MET A 407 32.93 5.33 31.63
N PRO A 408 33.06 3.99 31.53
CA PRO A 408 32.09 3.05 32.11
C PRO A 408 31.88 3.18 33.63
N ASP A 409 32.85 3.72 34.36
CA ASP A 409 32.83 4.00 35.79
C ASP A 409 32.04 5.29 36.15
N GLU A 410 31.84 6.20 35.20
CA GLU A 410 31.07 7.45 35.37
C GLU A 410 29.54 7.23 35.28
N LYS A 411 29.00 6.19 35.95
CA LYS A 411 27.57 5.80 35.86
C LYS A 411 26.58 6.93 36.12
N GLY A 412 26.92 7.87 37.01
CA GLY A 412 26.09 9.04 37.31
C GLY A 412 25.96 10.00 36.12
N LYS A 413 27.08 10.31 35.47
CA LYS A 413 27.16 11.17 34.29
C LYS A 413 26.52 10.52 33.07
N MET A 414 26.71 9.21 32.91
CA MET A 414 26.05 8.40 31.88
C MET A 414 24.53 8.49 32.01
N ARG A 415 24.00 8.25 33.23
CA ARG A 415 22.56 8.34 33.53
C ARG A 415 22.00 9.73 33.25
N GLN A 416 22.72 10.76 33.67
CA GLN A 416 22.31 12.14 33.43
C GLN A 416 22.26 12.46 31.92
N THR A 417 23.27 12.02 31.16
CA THR A 417 23.32 12.25 29.71
C THR A 417 22.20 11.51 28.97
N PHE A 418 21.84 10.29 29.40
CA PHE A 418 20.67 9.58 28.84
C PHE A 418 19.36 10.30 29.14
N ARG A 419 19.18 10.83 30.35
CA ARG A 419 18.00 11.62 30.72
C ARG A 419 17.89 12.91 29.90
N GLU A 420 19.01 13.60 29.70
CA GLU A 420 19.08 14.78 28.82
C GLU A 420 18.64 14.43 27.40
N ALA A 421 19.23 13.37 26.82
CA ALA A 421 18.88 12.90 25.49
C ALA A 421 17.39 12.57 25.35
N ARG A 422 16.86 11.82 26.32
CA ARG A 422 15.47 11.42 26.36
C ARG A 422 14.54 12.62 26.42
N ASN A 423 14.82 13.57 27.31
CA ASN A 423 13.97 14.75 27.49
C ASN A 423 14.03 15.68 26.27
N GLU A 424 15.22 15.93 25.72
CA GLU A 424 15.36 16.76 24.52
C GLU A 424 14.62 16.13 23.33
N LEU A 425 14.80 14.82 23.10
CA LEU A 425 14.10 14.12 22.02
C LEU A 425 12.58 14.01 22.24
N ALA A 426 12.12 13.84 23.49
CA ALA A 426 10.69 13.83 23.81
C ALA A 426 10.05 15.20 23.55
N ASN A 427 10.69 16.29 23.96
CA ASN A 427 10.20 17.64 23.70
C ASN A 427 10.12 17.93 22.19
N MET A 428 11.08 17.44 21.40
CA MET A 428 11.05 17.56 19.93
C MET A 428 9.93 16.74 19.27
N MET A 429 9.29 15.80 19.98
CA MET A 429 8.12 15.07 19.48
C MET A 429 6.81 15.80 19.74
N GLU A 430 6.78 16.73 20.69
CA GLU A 430 5.61 17.58 20.97
C GLU A 430 5.51 18.78 20.02
N ASP A 431 6.55 19.03 19.22
CA ASP A 431 6.59 20.08 18.20
C ASP A 431 5.62 19.76 17.04
N GLU A 432 4.60 20.59 16.86
CA GLU A 432 3.59 20.44 15.80
C GLU A 432 4.17 20.55 14.39
N GLU A 433 5.29 21.26 14.21
CA GLU A 433 5.93 21.43 12.91
C GLU A 433 6.77 20.22 12.50
N ALA A 434 7.13 19.36 13.47
CA ALA A 434 7.98 18.20 13.23
C ALA A 434 7.30 17.18 12.29
N PRO A 435 8.07 16.49 11.42
CA PRO A 435 7.52 15.42 10.60
C PRO A 435 6.98 14.29 11.49
N LYS A 436 5.65 14.16 11.56
CA LYS A 436 4.97 13.13 12.35
C LYS A 436 5.11 11.73 11.74
N LEU A 437 5.30 11.65 10.42
CA LEU A 437 5.52 10.39 9.69
C LEU A 437 7.02 10.15 9.42
N THR A 438 7.53 9.02 9.88
CA THR A 438 8.82 8.45 9.47
C THR A 438 8.63 6.98 9.12
N ILE A 439 9.28 6.50 8.07
CA ILE A 439 9.18 5.07 7.71
C ILE A 439 9.89 4.25 8.77
N GLY A 440 9.19 3.26 9.31
CA GLY A 440 9.71 2.38 10.36
C GLY A 440 9.36 2.79 11.79
N GLU A 441 8.73 3.97 11.98
CA GLU A 441 8.29 4.50 13.28
C GLU A 441 9.33 4.37 14.40
N PHE A 442 10.61 4.40 14.03
CA PHE A 442 11.64 4.12 15.01
C PHE A 442 11.70 5.26 16.02
N ASN A 443 11.36 4.93 17.25
CA ASN A 443 11.37 5.83 18.38
C ASN A 443 12.64 5.56 19.21
N PHE A 444 13.50 6.56 19.33
CA PHE A 444 14.71 6.47 20.14
C PHE A 444 14.41 6.37 21.65
N LEU A 445 13.26 6.90 22.10
CA LEU A 445 12.87 6.97 23.51
C LEU A 445 12.82 5.59 24.17
N PRO A 446 12.18 4.55 23.59
CA PRO A 446 12.27 3.17 24.04
C PRO A 446 13.65 2.69 24.50
N TRP A 447 14.64 2.87 23.64
CA TRP A 447 16.00 2.43 23.86
C TRP A 447 16.66 3.26 24.97
N LEU A 448 16.45 4.58 24.98
CA LEU A 448 16.94 5.46 26.03
C LEU A 448 16.34 5.11 27.40
N ASP A 449 15.04 4.79 27.44
CA ASP A 449 14.32 4.36 28.64
C ASP A 449 14.88 3.05 29.20
N GLU A 450 15.19 2.09 28.33
CA GLU A 450 15.87 0.86 28.71
C GLU A 450 17.25 1.14 29.33
N LYS A 451 18.08 1.99 28.71
CA LYS A 451 19.41 2.34 29.27
C LYS A 451 19.31 3.02 30.63
N ILE A 452 18.33 3.91 30.80
CA ILE A 452 18.06 4.55 32.10
C ILE A 452 17.63 3.50 33.13
N ALA A 453 16.75 2.55 32.78
CA ALA A 453 16.28 1.50 33.67
C ALA A 453 17.41 0.57 34.14
N LEU A 454 18.25 0.11 33.21
CA LEU A 454 19.42 -0.73 33.50
C LEU A 454 20.40 -0.03 34.45
N LEU A 455 20.67 1.26 34.24
CA LEU A 455 21.51 2.05 35.14
C LEU A 455 20.89 2.24 36.54
N ASN A 456 19.56 2.17 36.66
CA ASN A 456 18.85 2.24 37.94
C ASN A 456 18.74 0.88 38.67
N ASN A 457 19.30 -0.21 38.12
CA ASN A 457 19.07 -1.59 38.58
C ASN A 457 17.56 -1.94 38.66
N LYS A 458 16.75 -1.39 37.78
CA LYS A 458 15.32 -1.72 37.67
C LYS A 458 15.13 -2.76 36.57
N GLU A 459 14.13 -3.63 36.75
CA GLU A 459 13.64 -4.48 35.66
C GLU A 459 13.26 -3.63 34.44
N GLN A 460 13.29 -4.24 33.25
CA GLN A 460 12.90 -3.56 32.02
C GLN A 460 11.51 -2.91 32.19
N PRO A 461 11.31 -1.69 31.68
CA PRO A 461 10.02 -1.01 31.82
C PRO A 461 8.91 -1.86 31.19
N THR A 462 7.82 -2.10 31.92
CA THR A 462 6.69 -2.95 31.47
C THR A 462 5.52 -2.16 30.86
N LYS A 463 5.60 -0.83 30.87
CA LYS A 463 4.55 0.05 30.30
C LYS A 463 4.78 0.28 28.81
N ALA A 464 3.68 0.44 28.07
CA ALA A 464 3.70 0.81 26.66
C ALA A 464 4.47 2.13 26.44
N PHE A 465 5.06 2.28 25.25
CA PHE A 465 5.76 3.51 24.90
C PHE A 465 4.79 4.69 24.77
N PRO A 466 5.25 5.96 24.89
CA PRO A 466 4.41 7.10 24.54
C PRO A 466 3.94 6.95 23.08
N SER A 467 2.64 7.12 22.81
CA SER A 467 2.14 7.13 21.44
C SER A 467 2.72 8.33 20.69
N VAL A 468 3.15 8.14 19.44
CA VAL A 468 3.46 9.25 18.53
C VAL A 468 2.10 9.86 18.13
N LYS A 469 1.66 10.91 18.84
CA LYS A 469 0.45 11.66 18.48
C LYS A 469 0.74 12.65 17.36
#